data_AF-A0A840MSS1-F1
#
_entry.id   AF-A0A840MSS1-F1
#
_cell.length_a   1.000
_cell.length_b   1.000
_cell.length_c   1.000
_cell.angle_alpha   90.00
_cell.angle_beta   90.00
_cell.angle_gamma   90.00
#
_symmetry.space_group_name_H-M   'P 1'
#
loop_
_entity.id
_entity.type
_entity.pdbx_description
1 polymer ?
#
loop_
_entity_poly.entity_id
_entity_poly.type
_entity_poly.pdbx_seq_one_letter_code
_entity_poly.pdbx_strand_id
1 'polypeptide(L)'
;MSELLTHSLEAAVTAAFEVISELADEMDAQFENAADWAQGSDANRSRLSASVTLGGVRRPSILKSLRAKNLQIEFFWKTERTRPDRLWNAVNCLEICIFHLSKLSGNDAAILKVELQQAVDAVKDTHFPPMFSKRGARKRRKNV
;
A
#
# COMPACT_ATOMS: atom_id res chain seq x y z
N MET A 1 -5.73 -6.82 -23.87
CA MET A 1 -5.08 -5.52 -24.09
C MET A 1 -4.91 -4.89 -22.72
N SER A 2 -3.71 -4.44 -22.38
CA SER A 2 -3.46 -3.73 -21.13
C SER A 2 -3.44 -2.24 -21.46
N GLU A 3 -4.46 -1.49 -21.05
CA GLU A 3 -4.47 -0.03 -21.19
C GLU A 3 -3.43 0.55 -20.24
N LEU A 4 -2.36 1.12 -20.78
CA LEU A 4 -1.41 1.95 -20.05
C LEU A 4 -2.15 3.20 -19.59
N LEU A 5 -2.22 3.43 -18.28
CA LEU A 5 -2.74 4.67 -17.74
C LEU A 5 -1.56 5.60 -17.47
N THR A 6 -1.59 6.79 -18.09
CA THR A 6 -0.58 7.83 -17.87
C THR A 6 -1.09 8.80 -16.81
N HIS A 7 -0.33 9.01 -15.74
CA HIS A 7 -0.68 9.96 -14.69
C HIS A 7 0.46 10.93 -14.39
N SER A 8 0.13 12.04 -13.75
CA SER A 8 1.15 12.92 -13.16
C SER A 8 1.81 12.24 -11.95
N LEU A 9 3.05 12.59 -11.64
CA LEU A 9 3.74 12.15 -10.41
C LEU A 9 2.87 12.32 -9.16
N GLU A 10 2.20 13.46 -9.03
CA GLU A 10 1.37 13.72 -7.86
C GLU A 10 0.15 12.81 -7.81
N ALA A 11 -0.54 12.62 -8.93
CA ALA A 11 -1.70 11.73 -8.99
C ALA A 11 -1.29 10.27 -8.72
N ALA A 12 -0.15 9.84 -9.27
CA ALA A 12 0.45 8.53 -9.05
C ALA A 12 0.71 8.27 -7.56
N VAL A 13 1.43 9.19 -6.91
CA VAL A 13 1.75 9.09 -5.48
C VAL A 13 0.49 9.19 -4.63
N THR A 14 -0.45 10.09 -4.97
CA THR A 14 -1.72 10.21 -4.23
C THR A 14 -2.49 8.89 -4.22
N ALA A 15 -2.71 8.30 -5.40
CA ALA A 15 -3.44 7.05 -5.52
C ALA A 15 -2.74 5.89 -4.79
N ALA A 16 -1.41 5.83 -4.83
CA ALA A 16 -0.66 4.81 -4.10
C ALA A 16 -0.82 4.93 -2.58
N PHE A 17 -0.77 6.15 -2.04
CA PHE A 17 -0.97 6.39 -0.59
C PHE A 17 -2.40 6.17 -0.14
N GLU A 18 -3.40 6.44 -1.00
CA GLU A 18 -4.80 6.09 -0.72
C GLU A 18 -4.95 4.57 -0.54
N VAL A 19 -4.37 3.76 -1.43
CA VAL A 19 -4.39 2.30 -1.30
C VAL A 19 -3.69 1.80 -0.02
N ILE A 20 -2.56 2.42 0.34
CA ILE A 20 -1.86 2.08 1.60
C ILE A 20 -2.74 2.39 2.81
N SER A 21 -3.37 3.57 2.83
CA SER A 21 -4.27 3.99 3.92
C SER A 21 -5.50 3.08 4.03
N GLU A 22 -6.16 2.78 2.90
CA GLU A 22 -7.31 1.87 2.86
C GLU A 22 -6.94 0.49 3.44
N LEU A 23 -5.73 -0.01 3.14
CA LEU A 23 -5.29 -1.29 3.67
C LEU A 23 -4.99 -1.23 5.16
N ALA A 24 -4.45 -0.11 5.66
CA ALA A 24 -4.25 0.10 7.10
C ALA A 24 -5.59 0.03 7.85
N ASP A 25 -6.58 0.80 7.38
CA ASP A 25 -7.94 0.83 7.95
C ASP A 25 -8.60 -0.56 7.88
N GLU A 26 -8.42 -1.28 6.77
CA GLU A 26 -8.91 -2.65 6.64
C GLU A 26 -8.23 -3.59 7.66
N MET A 27 -6.91 -3.50 7.87
CA MET A 27 -6.21 -4.33 8.86
C MET A 27 -6.72 -4.06 10.28
N ASP A 28 -6.94 -2.79 10.61
CA ASP A 28 -7.44 -2.35 11.91
C ASP A 28 -8.85 -2.89 12.17
N ALA A 29 -9.75 -2.68 11.21
CA ALA A 29 -11.12 -3.21 11.30
C ALA A 29 -11.14 -4.73 11.44
N GLN A 30 -10.22 -5.46 10.79
CA GLN A 30 -10.12 -6.92 10.93
C GLN A 30 -9.58 -7.36 12.30
N PHE A 31 -8.74 -6.53 12.93
CA PHE A 31 -8.28 -6.74 14.30
C PHE A 31 -9.42 -6.52 15.29
N GLU A 32 -10.14 -5.39 15.19
CA GLU A 32 -11.26 -5.03 16.06
C GLU A 32 -12.42 -6.03 15.97
N ASN A 33 -12.73 -6.50 14.76
CA ASN A 33 -13.83 -7.46 14.53
C ASN A 33 -13.41 -8.93 14.78
N ALA A 34 -12.19 -9.19 15.23
CA ALA A 34 -11.79 -10.54 15.62
C ALA A 34 -12.52 -10.96 16.90
N ALA A 35 -13.08 -12.17 16.90
CA ALA A 35 -13.70 -12.74 18.10
C ALA A 35 -12.70 -12.76 19.27
N ASP A 36 -13.17 -12.56 20.50
CA ASP A 36 -12.33 -12.40 21.70
C ASP A 36 -11.26 -13.49 21.86
N TRP A 37 -11.60 -14.74 21.54
CA TRP A 37 -10.69 -15.89 21.61
C TRP A 37 -9.56 -15.86 20.57
N ALA A 38 -9.72 -15.09 19.49
CA ALA A 38 -8.75 -14.92 18.42
C ALA A 38 -7.91 -13.64 18.55
N GLN A 39 -8.29 -12.71 19.45
CA GLN A 39 -7.60 -11.42 19.61
C GLN A 39 -6.14 -11.58 20.08
N GLY A 40 -5.85 -12.61 20.87
CA GLY A 40 -4.51 -12.93 21.32
C GLY A 40 -3.64 -13.71 20.33
N SER A 41 -4.18 -14.13 19.18
CA SER A 41 -3.46 -14.96 18.21
C SER A 41 -2.36 -14.19 17.48
N ASP A 42 -1.30 -14.88 17.07
CA ASP A 42 -0.20 -14.30 16.28
C ASP A 42 -0.72 -13.61 15.02
N ALA A 43 -1.73 -14.20 14.36
CA ALA A 43 -2.37 -13.61 13.19
C ALA A 43 -3.02 -12.25 13.48
N ASN A 44 -3.67 -12.07 14.65
CA ASN A 44 -4.29 -10.80 15.01
C ASN A 44 -3.24 -9.77 15.45
N ARG A 45 -2.20 -10.19 16.18
CA ARG A 45 -1.05 -9.33 16.50
C ARG A 45 -0.34 -8.83 15.25
N SER A 46 -0.16 -9.67 14.24
CA SER A 46 0.40 -9.25 12.95
C SER A 46 -0.50 -8.27 12.20
N ARG A 47 -1.83 -8.38 12.30
CA ARG A 47 -2.76 -7.38 11.71
C ARG A 47 -2.62 -6.03 12.37
N LEU A 48 -2.60 -6.00 13.70
CA LEU A 48 -2.39 -4.77 14.47
C LEU A 48 -1.04 -4.13 14.12
N SER A 49 0.04 -4.92 14.10
CA SER A 49 1.37 -4.44 13.72
C SER A 49 1.40 -3.88 12.29
N ALA A 50 0.71 -4.54 11.36
CA ALA A 50 0.61 -4.07 9.98
C ALA A 50 -0.20 -2.77 9.88
N SER A 51 -1.35 -2.68 10.57
CA SER A 51 -2.15 -1.45 10.65
C SER A 51 -1.32 -0.28 11.18
N VAL A 52 -0.61 -0.47 12.29
CA VAL A 52 0.24 0.58 12.89
C VAL A 52 1.37 1.00 11.93
N THR A 53 2.01 0.03 11.27
CA THR A 53 3.10 0.33 10.33
C THR A 53 2.59 1.11 9.13
N LEU A 54 1.51 0.65 8.49
CA LEU A 54 0.92 1.29 7.32
C LEU A 54 0.28 2.64 7.65
N GLY A 55 -0.41 2.76 8.79
CA GLY A 55 -0.96 4.04 9.27
C GLY A 55 0.13 5.05 9.65
N GLY A 56 1.34 4.57 9.94
CA GLY A 56 2.54 5.40 10.13
C GLY A 56 3.15 5.93 8.82
N VAL A 57 2.81 5.35 7.67
CA VAL A 57 3.33 5.76 6.36
C VAL A 57 2.64 7.04 5.92
N ARG A 58 3.32 8.18 6.13
CA ARG A 58 2.77 9.50 5.84
C ARG A 58 2.99 9.91 4.40
N ARG A 59 1.95 10.49 3.79
CA ARG A 59 2.04 11.12 2.48
C ARG A 59 3.07 12.27 2.49
N PRO A 60 3.97 12.34 1.50
CA PRO A 60 4.97 13.40 1.38
C PRO A 60 4.39 14.80 1.38
N SER A 61 4.99 15.71 2.15
CA SER A 61 4.51 17.08 2.29
C SER A 61 4.82 17.96 1.08
N ILE A 62 5.91 17.66 0.38
CA ILE A 62 6.46 18.47 -0.72
C ILE A 62 5.94 18.08 -2.11
N LEU A 63 4.94 17.19 -2.18
CA LEU A 63 4.29 16.77 -3.43
C LEU A 63 3.77 17.95 -4.28
N LYS A 64 3.33 19.04 -3.63
CA LYS A 64 2.83 20.24 -4.31
C LYS A 64 3.94 21.04 -5.01
N SER A 65 5.17 21.01 -4.50
CA SER A 65 6.31 21.78 -5.05
C SER A 65 6.80 21.23 -6.39
N LEU A 66 6.63 19.92 -6.64
CA LEU A 66 7.09 19.25 -7.85
C LEU A 66 6.05 19.23 -9.00
N ARG A 67 4.83 19.74 -8.79
CA ARG A 67 3.79 19.90 -9.84
C ARG A 67 4.31 20.60 -11.09
N ALA A 68 5.27 21.50 -10.95
CA ALA A 68 5.81 22.30 -12.06
C ALA A 68 6.56 21.48 -13.12
N LYS A 69 6.94 20.23 -12.83
CA LYS A 69 7.78 19.41 -13.73
C LYS A 69 7.00 18.45 -14.66
N ASN A 70 5.66 18.43 -14.62
CA ASN A 70 4.78 17.63 -15.50
C ASN A 70 5.36 16.26 -15.90
N LEU A 71 5.77 15.46 -14.91
CA LEU A 71 6.21 14.09 -15.14
C LEU A 71 4.99 13.24 -15.49
N GLN A 72 4.91 12.81 -16.75
CA GLN A 72 4.00 11.76 -17.17
C GLN A 72 4.63 10.41 -16.83
N ILE A 73 3.95 9.66 -15.96
CA ILE A 73 4.36 8.36 -15.50
C ILE A 73 3.38 7.35 -16.06
N GLU A 74 3.94 6.38 -16.77
CA GLU A 74 3.23 5.21 -17.23
C GLU A 74 3.23 4.16 -16.13
N PHE A 75 2.06 3.70 -15.73
CA PHE A 75 1.94 2.56 -14.85
C PHE A 75 0.76 1.68 -15.23
N PHE A 76 0.85 0.43 -14.78
CA PHE A 76 -0.17 -0.57 -14.97
C PHE A 76 -0.88 -0.80 -13.65
N TRP A 77 -2.05 -0.18 -13.46
CA TRP A 77 -3.02 -0.69 -12.49
C TRP A 77 -3.65 -1.92 -13.10
N LYS A 78 -3.13 -3.09 -12.74
CA LYS A 78 -3.90 -4.29 -12.99
C LYS A 78 -5.16 -4.21 -12.12
N THR A 79 -6.31 -4.54 -12.70
CA THR A 79 -7.56 -4.80 -11.98
C THR A 79 -7.40 -6.10 -11.20
N GLU A 80 -6.57 -6.09 -10.15
CA GLU A 80 -6.22 -7.32 -9.44
C GLU A 80 -7.30 -7.74 -8.44
N ARG A 81 -7.49 -9.06 -8.37
CA ARG A 81 -8.60 -9.70 -7.65
C ARG A 81 -8.36 -9.79 -6.13
N THR A 82 -7.15 -9.53 -5.63
CA THR A 82 -6.82 -9.72 -4.22
C THR A 82 -6.22 -8.47 -3.57
N ARG A 83 -6.31 -8.36 -2.25
CA ARG A 83 -5.85 -7.20 -1.48
C ARG A 83 -4.33 -7.00 -1.47
N PRO A 84 -3.49 -8.05 -1.31
CA PRO A 84 -2.03 -7.91 -1.39
C PRO A 84 -1.56 -7.40 -2.74
N ASP A 85 -2.20 -7.86 -3.81
CA ASP A 85 -1.94 -7.44 -5.18
C ASP A 85 -2.10 -5.91 -5.36
N ARG A 86 -3.16 -5.32 -4.79
CA ARG A 86 -3.37 -3.85 -4.82
C ARG A 86 -2.25 -3.09 -4.09
N LEU A 87 -1.79 -3.59 -2.95
CA LEU A 87 -0.68 -2.99 -2.21
C LEU A 87 0.62 -3.06 -3.01
N TRP A 88 0.93 -4.21 -3.60
CA TRP A 88 2.15 -4.36 -4.40
C TRP A 88 2.13 -3.49 -5.65
N ASN A 89 0.97 -3.25 -6.26
CA ASN A 89 0.84 -2.25 -7.33
C ASN A 89 1.08 -0.82 -6.83
N ALA A 90 0.59 -0.46 -5.63
CA ALA A 90 0.88 0.83 -5.03
C ALA A 90 2.39 0.99 -4.77
N VAL A 91 3.06 -0.05 -4.24
CA VAL A 91 4.53 -0.06 -4.05
C VAL A 91 5.25 0.10 -5.39
N ASN A 92 4.91 -0.68 -6.41
CA ASN A 92 5.50 -0.56 -7.74
C ASN A 92 5.31 0.84 -8.33
N CYS A 93 4.14 1.45 -8.13
CA CYS A 93 3.87 2.83 -8.54
C CYS A 93 4.84 3.82 -7.87
N LEU A 94 5.05 3.69 -6.56
CA LEU A 94 6.00 4.52 -5.82
C LEU A 94 7.46 4.30 -6.28
N GLU A 95 7.86 3.08 -6.57
CA GLU A 95 9.19 2.77 -7.11
C GLU A 95 9.43 3.40 -8.50
N ILE A 96 8.43 3.38 -9.38
CA ILE A 96 8.49 4.08 -10.66
C ILE A 96 8.62 5.59 -10.41
N CYS A 97 7.86 6.16 -9.48
CA CYS A 97 7.98 7.57 -9.10
C CYS A 97 9.40 7.91 -8.61
N ILE A 98 9.99 7.09 -7.75
CA ILE A 98 11.38 7.20 -7.26
C ILE A 98 12.37 7.17 -8.43
N PHE A 99 12.18 6.26 -9.39
CA PHE A 99 13.02 6.19 -10.58
C PHE A 99 12.95 7.48 -11.41
N HIS A 100 11.76 8.04 -11.63
CA HIS A 100 11.63 9.31 -12.37
C HIS A 100 12.22 10.50 -11.59
N LEU A 101 12.05 10.55 -10.27
CA LEU A 101 12.67 11.57 -9.41
C LEU A 101 14.19 11.51 -9.46
N SER A 102 14.79 10.32 -9.60
CA SER A 102 16.25 10.17 -9.74
C SER A 102 16.84 10.85 -10.99
N LYS A 103 16.00 11.13 -11.99
CA LYS A 103 16.39 11.83 -13.23
C LYS A 103 16.27 13.35 -13.11
N LEU A 104 15.69 13.86 -12.03
CA LEU A 104 15.50 15.28 -11.80
C LEU A 104 16.62 15.83 -10.92
N SER A 105 17.11 17.02 -11.27
CA SER A 105 17.95 17.83 -10.38
C SER A 105 17.09 18.68 -9.44
N GLY A 106 17.61 18.93 -8.24
CA GLY A 106 17.01 19.83 -7.24
C GLY A 106 16.77 19.17 -5.88
N ASN A 107 16.83 19.99 -4.83
CA ASN A 107 16.74 19.53 -3.45
C ASN A 107 15.39 18.87 -3.15
N ASP A 108 14.29 19.46 -3.63
CA ASP A 108 12.93 18.91 -3.44
C ASP A 108 12.77 17.51 -4.05
N ALA A 109 13.38 17.25 -5.21
CA ALA A 109 13.33 15.93 -5.83
C ALA A 109 14.11 14.89 -5.01
N ALA A 110 15.24 15.28 -4.41
CA ALA A 110 16.03 14.43 -3.52
C ALA A 110 15.28 14.13 -2.21
N ILE A 111 14.69 15.14 -1.59
CA ILE A 111 13.87 14.98 -0.37
C ILE A 111 12.68 14.06 -0.66
N LEU A 112 11.95 14.29 -1.75
CA LEU A 112 10.76 13.48 -2.07
C LEU A 112 11.17 12.03 -2.33
N LYS A 113 12.29 11.82 -3.01
CA LYS A 113 12.83 10.48 -3.23
C LYS A 113 13.10 9.75 -1.91
N VAL A 114 13.69 10.43 -0.92
CA VAL A 114 13.97 9.84 0.40
C VAL A 114 12.66 9.51 1.12
N GLU A 115 11.71 10.44 1.17
CA GLU A 115 10.40 10.21 1.81
C GLU A 115 9.65 9.03 1.16
N LEU A 116 9.66 8.96 -0.17
CA LEU A 116 9.04 7.86 -0.91
C LEU A 116 9.76 6.52 -0.69
N GLN A 117 11.10 6.53 -0.62
CA GLN A 117 11.87 5.31 -0.36
C GLN A 117 11.57 4.78 1.05
N GLN A 118 11.53 5.64 2.05
CA GLN A 118 11.15 5.27 3.41
C GLN A 118 9.75 4.66 3.49
N ALA A 119 8.80 5.23 2.74
CA ALA A 119 7.45 4.67 2.63
C ALA A 119 7.44 3.28 1.97
N VAL A 120 8.16 3.11 0.86
CA VAL A 120 8.30 1.81 0.17
C VAL A 120 8.91 0.76 1.08
N ASP A 121 10.00 1.10 1.77
CA ASP A 121 10.71 0.18 2.66
C ASP A 121 9.80 -0.25 3.82
N ALA A 122 9.08 0.71 4.46
CA ALA A 122 8.14 0.41 5.52
C ALA A 122 7.02 -0.55 5.08
N VAL A 123 6.48 -0.37 3.86
CA VAL A 123 5.46 -1.26 3.32
C VAL A 123 6.04 -2.65 3.02
N LYS A 124 7.25 -2.74 2.46
CA LYS A 124 7.91 -4.01 2.15
C LYS A 124 8.28 -4.82 3.40
N ASP A 125 8.66 -4.14 4.46
CA ASP A 125 9.00 -4.75 5.75
C ASP A 125 7.75 -5.16 6.56
N THR A 126 6.56 -4.72 6.12
CA THR A 126 5.31 -5.09 6.78
C THR A 126 4.98 -6.56 6.54
N HIS A 127 4.96 -7.36 7.61
CA HIS A 127 4.51 -8.75 7.55
C HIS A 127 2.99 -8.84 7.49
N PHE A 128 2.45 -9.24 6.34
CA PHE A 128 1.01 -9.45 6.15
C PHE A 128 0.60 -10.86 6.58
N PRO A 129 -0.24 -11.00 7.63
CA PRO A 129 -0.86 -12.30 7.91
C PRO A 129 -1.87 -12.64 6.80
N PRO A 130 -2.13 -13.93 6.53
CA PRO A 130 -3.14 -14.32 5.56
C PRO A 130 -4.51 -13.74 5.94
N MET A 131 -5.04 -12.88 5.06
CA MET A 131 -6.39 -12.33 5.13
C MET A 131 -7.39 -13.45 4.90
N PHE A 132 -7.96 -13.99 5.98
CA PHE A 132 -8.89 -15.13 6.02
C PHE A 132 -8.73 -16.15 4.87
N SER A 133 -8.04 -17.28 5.15
CA SER A 133 -8.09 -18.39 4.20
C SER A 133 -9.54 -18.80 3.97
N LYS A 134 -9.95 -18.88 2.69
CA LYS A 134 -11.26 -19.42 2.25
C LYS A 134 -11.53 -20.87 2.70
N ARG A 135 -10.74 -21.45 3.59
CA ARG A 135 -10.86 -22.83 4.10
C ARG A 135 -11.54 -22.95 5.46
N GLY A 136 -11.85 -21.86 6.16
CA GLY A 136 -12.60 -21.92 7.44
C GLY A 136 -14.11 -22.10 7.32
N ALA A 137 -14.73 -21.70 6.20
CA ALA A 137 -16.18 -21.71 6.04
C ALA A 137 -16.77 -23.06 5.57
N ARG A 138 -15.93 -24.03 5.15
CA ARG A 138 -16.38 -25.29 4.54
C ARG A 138 -15.99 -26.51 5.38
N LYS A 139 -16.27 -26.50 6.69
CA LYS A 139 -16.27 -27.72 7.53
C LYS A 139 -17.32 -27.71 8.65
N ARG A 140 -18.47 -27.05 8.43
CA ARG A 140 -19.68 -27.17 9.27
C ARG A 140 -20.91 -27.65 8.48
N ARG A 141 -20.72 -28.56 7.53
CA ARG A 141 -21.82 -29.28 6.87
C ARG A 141 -21.43 -30.73 6.59
N LYS A 142 -21.13 -31.48 7.65
CA LYS A 142 -21.22 -32.95 7.72
C LYS A 142 -21.17 -33.30 9.22
N ASN A 143 -22.33 -33.23 9.87
CA ASN A 143 -22.71 -33.89 11.13
C ASN A 143 -23.98 -33.20 11.66
N VAL A 144 -25.06 -33.28 10.89
CA VAL A 144 -26.46 -33.42 11.34
C VAL A 144 -27.13 -34.27 10.28
#